data_AF-A0A344LTR8-F1
#
_entry.id   AF-A0A344LTR8-F1
#
_cell.length_a   1.000
_cell.length_b   1.000
_cell.length_c   1.000
_cell.angle_alpha   90.00
_cell.angle_beta   90.00
_cell.angle_gamma   90.00
#
_symmetry.space_group_name_H-M   'P 1'
#
loop_
_entity.id
_entity.type
_entity.pdbx_description
1 polymer ?
#
loop_
_entity_poly.entity_id
_entity_poly.type
_entity_poly.pdbx_seq_one_letter_code
_entity_poly.pdbx_strand_id
1 'polypeptide(L)'
;MKRIDLFFSNLLTNLKLIESSLDSYYQSNEASIVASETRVTKLAEFSTNLQDIISEIEETYSSKNELIENLVPIQEFLEKYDNFLSIFSDFEFNIFDYIKYWIILAEKINLVKESDIDLNQVLDIQNYDIIDLEENIIESNFIHYEIAEIKKSLVIYSLNTNFTSFIDDDIHSGHVDLLLIWINLINKDNCIIANQVVLLNSDNPPQSKDLKPILKLQVLLNGKHIKSLEKYELKPQMPNKKNFNFNEKYIQFESIANVLNEYNNQIYILDKFLKLYHVIENFMYKHRICKLEREKNGSPFHIRDFQILYEKFTTKEIICIQDFFYDVFILDYDGNNFLSLLRNEWNNLEVIDNTKIPAINNLLRDLALNTNSYKFDRLKTNLDAAMFANIVYKIRNAIVHNKDSENHFESTNLPEGAKFLLENFFIPNLERIIFHLIINKNDLVWFEKNHLLLYNI
;
A
#
# COMPACT_ATOMS: atom_id res chain seq x y z
N MET A 1 2.88 -28.00 -27.01
CA MET A 1 2.76 -27.41 -28.38
C MET A 1 4.15 -26.97 -28.82
N LYS A 2 4.48 -26.85 -30.13
CA LYS A 2 5.77 -26.25 -30.50
C LYS A 2 5.77 -24.76 -30.16
N ARG A 3 6.94 -24.18 -29.91
CA ARG A 3 7.09 -22.73 -29.68
C ARG A 3 6.46 -21.90 -30.79
N ILE A 4 6.73 -22.28 -32.04
CA ILE A 4 6.15 -21.57 -33.19
C ILE A 4 4.62 -21.65 -33.20
N ASP A 5 4.05 -22.81 -32.88
CA ASP A 5 2.60 -22.97 -32.82
C ASP A 5 1.97 -22.02 -31.78
N LEU A 6 2.64 -21.81 -30.63
CA LEU A 6 2.15 -20.92 -29.56
C LEU A 6 2.08 -19.46 -30.01
N PHE A 7 3.07 -19.02 -30.77
CA PHE A 7 3.12 -17.66 -31.29
C PHE A 7 1.98 -17.37 -32.27
N PHE A 8 1.71 -18.31 -33.19
CA PHE A 8 0.79 -18.11 -34.31
C PHE A 8 -0.66 -18.49 -34.01
N SER A 9 -0.90 -19.58 -33.28
CA SER A 9 -2.22 -20.22 -33.21
C SER A 9 -3.31 -19.31 -32.67
N ASN A 10 -3.03 -18.58 -31.60
CA ASN A 10 -4.00 -17.70 -30.97
C ASN A 10 -4.31 -16.46 -31.84
N LEU A 11 -3.31 -15.84 -32.45
CA LEU A 11 -3.51 -14.72 -33.38
C LEU A 11 -4.35 -15.14 -34.59
N LEU A 12 -3.94 -16.22 -35.28
CA LEU A 12 -4.66 -16.72 -36.45
C LEU A 12 -6.10 -17.11 -36.12
N THR A 13 -6.33 -17.75 -34.97
CA THR A 13 -7.68 -18.10 -34.51
C THR A 13 -8.53 -16.85 -34.35
N ASN A 14 -8.01 -15.81 -33.70
CA ASN A 14 -8.74 -14.57 -33.50
C ASN A 14 -8.97 -13.79 -34.81
N LEU A 15 -8.00 -13.71 -35.71
CA LEU A 15 -8.18 -13.05 -37.02
C LEU A 15 -9.26 -13.76 -37.86
N LYS A 16 -9.29 -15.09 -37.85
CA LYS A 16 -10.35 -15.89 -38.51
C LYS A 16 -11.72 -15.71 -37.84
N LEU A 17 -11.76 -15.51 -36.53
CA LEU A 17 -12.99 -15.15 -35.83
C LEU A 17 -13.52 -13.79 -36.27
N ILE A 18 -12.65 -12.78 -36.50
CA ILE A 18 -13.06 -11.50 -37.10
C ILE A 18 -13.67 -11.74 -38.47
N GLU A 19 -12.99 -12.52 -39.33
CA GLU A 19 -13.45 -12.80 -40.69
C GLU A 19 -14.85 -13.43 -40.67
N SER A 20 -15.05 -14.48 -39.87
CA SER A 20 -16.36 -15.12 -39.72
C SER A 20 -17.44 -14.21 -39.13
N SER A 21 -17.06 -13.29 -38.23
CA SER A 21 -17.97 -12.31 -37.64
C SER A 21 -18.34 -11.22 -38.66
N LEU A 22 -17.39 -10.82 -39.51
CA LEU A 22 -17.59 -9.87 -40.61
C LEU A 22 -18.59 -10.42 -41.63
N ASP A 23 -18.44 -11.70 -42.01
CA ASP A 23 -19.36 -12.39 -42.91
C ASP A 23 -20.77 -12.47 -42.34
N SER A 24 -20.89 -12.87 -41.07
CA SER A 24 -22.18 -12.97 -40.37
C SER A 24 -22.85 -11.61 -40.24
N TYR A 25 -22.06 -10.57 -39.97
CA TYR A 25 -22.52 -9.19 -39.88
C TYR A 25 -23.01 -8.66 -41.24
N TYR A 26 -22.28 -8.93 -42.32
CA TYR A 26 -22.69 -8.57 -43.67
C TYR A 26 -24.02 -9.21 -44.06
N GLN A 27 -24.17 -10.52 -43.82
CA GLN A 27 -25.42 -11.25 -44.11
C GLN A 27 -26.62 -10.68 -43.35
N SER A 28 -26.41 -10.28 -42.10
CA SER A 28 -27.48 -9.74 -41.24
C SER A 28 -27.87 -8.30 -41.60
N ASN A 29 -26.96 -7.53 -42.22
CA ASN A 29 -27.12 -6.10 -42.48
C ASN A 29 -27.03 -5.72 -43.96
N GLU A 30 -27.11 -6.69 -44.86
CA GLU A 30 -26.85 -6.55 -46.30
C GLU A 30 -27.61 -5.35 -46.90
N ALA A 31 -28.91 -5.27 -46.66
CA ALA A 31 -29.75 -4.19 -47.20
C ALA A 31 -29.29 -2.79 -46.74
N SER A 32 -28.85 -2.66 -45.48
CA SER A 32 -28.34 -1.40 -44.94
C SER A 32 -26.95 -1.05 -45.47
N ILE A 33 -26.10 -2.06 -45.66
CA ILE A 33 -24.74 -1.87 -46.16
C ILE A 33 -24.78 -1.48 -47.65
N VAL A 34 -25.54 -2.21 -48.48
CA VAL A 34 -25.68 -1.97 -49.92
C VAL A 34 -26.31 -0.61 -50.22
N ALA A 35 -27.15 -0.09 -49.32
CA ALA A 35 -27.73 1.24 -49.45
C ALA A 35 -26.70 2.39 -49.29
N SER A 36 -25.47 2.11 -48.84
CA SER A 36 -24.41 3.10 -48.65
C SER A 36 -23.12 2.69 -49.37
N GLU A 37 -22.80 3.38 -50.47
CA GLU A 37 -21.56 3.15 -51.24
C GLU A 37 -20.29 3.22 -50.38
N THR A 38 -20.28 4.12 -49.38
CA THR A 38 -19.19 4.25 -48.42
C THR A 38 -19.03 2.99 -47.55
N ARG A 39 -20.12 2.42 -47.04
CA ARG A 39 -20.07 1.19 -46.23
C ARG A 39 -19.63 -0.01 -47.07
N VAL A 40 -20.16 -0.18 -48.28
CA VAL A 40 -19.73 -1.26 -49.20
C VAL A 40 -18.22 -1.20 -49.46
N THR A 41 -17.72 -0.02 -49.82
CA THR A 41 -16.29 0.17 -50.14
C THR A 41 -15.41 -0.12 -48.93
N LYS A 42 -15.79 0.40 -47.74
CA LYS A 42 -15.01 0.23 -46.52
C LYS A 42 -15.03 -1.21 -45.99
N LEU A 43 -16.15 -1.92 -46.13
CA LEU A 43 -16.24 -3.33 -45.79
C LEU A 43 -15.35 -4.19 -46.69
N ALA A 44 -15.39 -3.96 -48.01
CA ALA A 44 -14.56 -4.69 -48.96
C ALA A 44 -13.06 -4.42 -48.74
N GLU A 45 -12.69 -3.15 -48.52
CA GLU A 45 -11.32 -2.75 -48.18
C GLU A 45 -10.86 -3.45 -46.89
N PHE A 46 -11.67 -3.43 -45.83
CA PHE A 46 -11.34 -4.06 -44.56
C PHE A 46 -11.20 -5.58 -44.69
N SER A 47 -12.14 -6.24 -45.37
CA SER A 47 -12.11 -7.69 -45.63
C SER A 47 -10.86 -8.10 -46.40
N THR A 48 -10.47 -7.32 -47.43
CA THR A 48 -9.27 -7.59 -48.23
C THR A 48 -8.01 -7.48 -47.36
N ASN A 49 -7.88 -6.39 -46.58
CA ASN A 49 -6.74 -6.22 -45.67
C ASN A 49 -6.64 -7.36 -44.63
N LEU A 50 -7.78 -7.81 -44.08
CA LEU A 50 -7.80 -8.92 -43.13
C LEU A 50 -7.31 -10.22 -43.78
N GLN A 51 -7.77 -10.53 -44.99
CA GLN A 51 -7.36 -11.72 -45.73
C GLN A 51 -5.89 -11.69 -46.15
N ASP A 52 -5.39 -10.53 -46.55
CA ASP A 52 -3.97 -10.33 -46.87
C ASP A 52 -3.09 -10.65 -45.66
N ILE A 53 -3.48 -10.17 -44.47
CA ILE A 53 -2.74 -10.41 -43.22
C ILE A 53 -2.83 -11.87 -42.79
N ILE A 54 -4.02 -12.49 -42.84
CA ILE A 54 -4.15 -13.91 -42.55
C ILE A 54 -3.24 -14.73 -43.46
N SER A 55 -3.22 -14.42 -44.76
CA SER A 55 -2.40 -15.11 -45.75
C SER A 55 -0.90 -14.92 -45.49
N GLU A 56 -0.45 -13.71 -45.18
CA GLU A 56 0.94 -13.40 -44.85
C GLU A 56 1.41 -14.15 -43.60
N ILE A 57 0.56 -14.20 -42.56
CA ILE A 57 0.83 -14.92 -41.31
C ILE A 57 0.90 -16.43 -41.58
N GLU A 58 -0.04 -16.98 -42.35
CA GLU A 58 -0.04 -18.41 -42.71
C GLU A 58 1.15 -18.82 -43.57
N GLU A 59 1.58 -17.96 -44.50
CA GLU A 59 2.79 -18.16 -45.30
C GLU A 59 4.04 -18.15 -44.42
N THR A 60 4.14 -17.20 -43.50
CA THR A 60 5.27 -17.10 -42.56
C THR A 60 5.35 -18.33 -41.66
N TYR A 61 4.20 -18.79 -41.14
CA TYR A 61 4.09 -19.99 -40.33
C TYR A 61 4.47 -21.26 -41.11
N SER A 62 3.87 -21.47 -42.28
CA SER A 62 3.95 -22.75 -43.00
C SER A 62 5.20 -22.88 -43.86
N SER A 63 5.66 -21.79 -44.48
CA SER A 63 6.73 -21.81 -45.48
C SER A 63 8.09 -21.41 -44.89
N LYS A 64 8.12 -20.44 -43.97
CA LYS A 64 9.38 -19.92 -43.40
C LYS A 64 9.74 -20.59 -42.08
N ASN A 65 8.74 -21.04 -41.30
CA ASN A 65 8.96 -21.59 -39.96
C ASN A 65 9.77 -20.63 -39.07
N GLU A 66 9.41 -19.34 -39.16
CA GLU A 66 10.05 -18.22 -38.46
C GLU A 66 8.99 -17.41 -37.69
N LEU A 67 9.42 -16.62 -36.70
CA LEU A 67 8.56 -15.64 -36.04
C LEU A 67 8.36 -14.42 -36.94
N ILE A 68 7.23 -13.73 -36.80
CA ILE A 68 6.96 -12.50 -37.57
C ILE A 68 7.84 -11.37 -37.01
N GLU A 69 8.93 -11.02 -37.69
CA GLU A 69 9.82 -9.94 -37.25
C GLU A 69 9.29 -8.54 -37.58
N ASN A 70 8.60 -8.40 -38.72
CA ASN A 70 7.99 -7.14 -39.13
C ASN A 70 6.52 -7.09 -38.73
N LEU A 71 6.20 -6.43 -37.61
CA LEU A 71 4.83 -6.28 -37.13
C LEU A 71 4.09 -5.06 -37.72
N VAL A 72 4.75 -4.24 -38.56
CA VAL A 72 4.15 -3.04 -39.17
C VAL A 72 2.83 -3.34 -39.90
N PRO A 73 2.69 -4.41 -40.71
CA PRO A 73 1.41 -4.71 -41.37
C PRO A 73 0.25 -4.95 -40.39
N ILE A 74 0.54 -5.55 -39.23
CA ILE A 74 -0.46 -5.83 -38.18
C ILE A 74 -0.81 -4.53 -37.43
N GLN A 75 0.16 -3.66 -37.19
CA GLN A 75 -0.06 -2.33 -36.62
C GLN A 75 -0.92 -1.46 -37.54
N GLU A 76 -0.61 -1.42 -38.84
CA GLU A 76 -1.42 -0.69 -39.84
C GLU A 76 -2.85 -1.23 -39.92
N PHE A 77 -3.04 -2.54 -39.75
CA PHE A 77 -4.36 -3.14 -39.67
C PHE A 77 -5.15 -2.69 -38.44
N LEU A 78 -4.50 -2.55 -37.29
CA LEU A 78 -5.17 -2.01 -36.10
C LEU A 78 -5.66 -0.58 -36.32
N GLU A 79 -4.86 0.27 -36.97
CA GLU A 79 -5.29 1.63 -37.32
C GLU A 79 -6.48 1.63 -38.28
N LYS A 80 -6.47 0.71 -39.27
CA LYS A 80 -7.60 0.52 -40.19
C LYS A 80 -8.83 -0.04 -39.48
N TYR A 81 -8.64 -0.89 -38.47
CA TYR A 81 -9.72 -1.45 -37.66
C TYR A 81 -10.45 -0.37 -36.85
N ASP A 82 -9.72 0.55 -36.22
CA ASP A 82 -10.32 1.68 -35.51
C ASP A 82 -11.15 2.56 -36.45
N ASN A 83 -10.62 2.84 -37.64
CA ASN A 83 -11.34 3.59 -38.66
C ASN A 83 -12.60 2.83 -39.11
N PHE A 84 -12.51 1.50 -39.29
CA PHE A 84 -13.64 0.65 -39.62
C PHE A 84 -14.73 0.73 -38.53
N LEU A 85 -14.38 0.57 -37.25
CA LEU A 85 -15.33 0.64 -36.13
C LEU A 85 -16.02 2.01 -36.02
N SER A 86 -15.35 3.10 -36.43
CA SER A 86 -15.96 4.44 -36.45
C SER A 86 -17.12 4.56 -37.46
N ILE A 87 -17.09 3.76 -38.53
CA ILE A 87 -18.10 3.72 -39.59
C ILE A 87 -19.16 2.64 -39.30
N PHE A 88 -18.75 1.54 -38.68
CA PHE A 88 -19.55 0.36 -38.35
C PHE A 88 -19.73 0.23 -36.83
N SER A 89 -20.29 1.27 -36.19
CA SER A 89 -20.48 1.29 -34.74
C SER A 89 -21.45 0.21 -34.22
N ASP A 90 -22.22 -0.41 -35.11
CA ASP A 90 -23.12 -1.53 -34.87
C ASP A 90 -22.43 -2.91 -34.98
N PHE A 91 -21.13 -2.95 -35.25
CA PHE A 91 -20.34 -4.19 -35.27
C PHE A 91 -19.85 -4.53 -33.84
N GLU A 92 -20.50 -5.49 -33.19
CA GLU A 92 -20.25 -5.86 -31.78
C GLU A 92 -19.04 -6.79 -31.56
N PHE A 93 -17.97 -6.62 -32.34
CA PHE A 93 -16.72 -7.33 -32.14
C PHE A 93 -15.63 -6.32 -31.75
N ASN A 94 -15.18 -6.35 -30.49
CA ASN A 94 -14.04 -5.56 -30.05
C ASN A 94 -12.94 -6.50 -29.56
N ILE A 95 -11.86 -6.58 -30.33
CA ILE A 95 -10.63 -7.29 -30.01
C ILE A 95 -9.41 -6.36 -30.16
N PHE A 96 -9.65 -5.05 -30.28
CA PHE A 96 -8.60 -4.08 -30.53
C PHE A 96 -7.51 -4.16 -29.47
N ASP A 97 -7.94 -4.14 -28.21
CA ASP A 97 -7.07 -4.28 -27.05
C ASP A 97 -6.28 -5.60 -27.10
N TYR A 98 -6.94 -6.72 -27.42
CA TYR A 98 -6.27 -8.02 -27.55
C TYR A 98 -5.15 -8.01 -28.60
N ILE A 99 -5.42 -7.57 -29.84
CA ILE A 99 -4.37 -7.55 -30.88
C ILE A 99 -3.27 -6.57 -30.49
N LYS A 100 -3.60 -5.42 -29.90
CA LYS A 100 -2.62 -4.46 -29.43
C LYS A 100 -1.67 -5.07 -28.39
N TYR A 101 -2.17 -5.78 -27.40
CA TYR A 101 -1.32 -6.45 -26.40
C TYR A 101 -0.57 -7.64 -26.97
N TRP A 102 -1.16 -8.35 -27.93
CA TRP A 102 -0.46 -9.40 -28.69
C TRP A 102 0.77 -8.82 -29.41
N ILE A 103 0.63 -7.68 -30.10
CA ILE A 103 1.75 -7.01 -30.79
C ILE A 103 2.86 -6.66 -29.80
N ILE A 104 2.53 -6.08 -28.64
CA ILE A 104 3.51 -5.73 -27.60
C ILE A 104 4.31 -6.96 -27.15
N LEU A 105 3.61 -8.08 -26.87
CA LEU A 105 4.27 -9.33 -26.48
C LEU A 105 5.11 -9.91 -27.62
N ALA A 106 4.62 -9.88 -28.86
CA ALA A 106 5.32 -10.36 -30.04
C ALA A 106 6.61 -9.56 -30.32
N GLU A 107 6.54 -8.24 -30.24
CA GLU A 107 7.68 -7.33 -30.31
C GLU A 107 8.73 -7.71 -29.26
N LYS A 108 8.29 -7.91 -28.01
CA LYS A 108 9.21 -8.29 -26.94
C LYS A 108 9.85 -9.64 -27.18
N ILE A 109 9.10 -10.65 -27.63
CA ILE A 109 9.63 -11.98 -27.99
C ILE A 109 10.72 -11.83 -29.07
N ASN A 110 10.46 -11.06 -30.13
CA ASN A 110 11.43 -10.83 -31.19
C ASN A 110 12.68 -10.09 -30.72
N LEU A 111 12.54 -9.19 -29.75
CA LEU A 111 13.65 -8.45 -29.17
C LEU A 111 14.54 -9.32 -28.28
N VAL A 112 13.94 -10.19 -27.47
CA VAL A 112 14.66 -10.96 -26.43
C VAL A 112 14.98 -12.40 -26.81
N LYS A 113 14.46 -12.91 -27.94
CA LYS A 113 14.83 -14.23 -28.44
C LYS A 113 16.33 -14.31 -28.70
N GLU A 114 16.94 -15.41 -28.26
CA GLU A 114 18.30 -15.75 -28.63
C GLU A 114 18.32 -16.34 -30.04
N SER A 115 19.41 -16.16 -30.78
CA SER A 115 19.50 -16.56 -32.19
C SER A 115 19.46 -18.07 -32.41
N ASP A 116 19.71 -18.86 -31.37
CA ASP A 116 19.73 -20.32 -31.34
C ASP A 116 18.45 -20.94 -30.74
N ILE A 117 17.41 -20.15 -30.48
CA ILE A 117 16.15 -20.68 -29.96
C ILE A 117 15.54 -21.70 -30.92
N ASP A 118 15.35 -22.94 -30.45
CA ASP A 118 14.68 -23.96 -31.23
C ASP A 118 13.16 -23.73 -31.23
N LEU A 119 12.64 -23.16 -32.31
CA LEU A 119 11.21 -22.91 -32.51
C LEU A 119 10.38 -24.20 -32.67
N ASN A 120 11.02 -25.33 -32.98
CA ASN A 120 10.35 -26.64 -33.07
C ASN A 120 10.32 -27.37 -31.74
N GLN A 121 11.02 -26.87 -30.71
CA GLN A 121 10.99 -27.43 -29.37
C GLN A 121 9.55 -27.39 -28.84
N VAL A 122 9.13 -28.51 -28.24
CA VAL A 122 7.82 -28.62 -27.60
C VAL A 122 7.90 -28.01 -26.22
N LEU A 123 7.02 -27.05 -25.95
CA LEU A 123 6.74 -26.53 -24.62
C LEU A 123 5.52 -27.22 -24.03
N ASP A 124 5.65 -27.61 -22.76
CA ASP A 124 4.54 -28.05 -21.95
C ASP A 124 3.73 -26.83 -21.50
N ILE A 125 2.62 -26.63 -22.20
CA ILE A 125 1.65 -25.59 -21.89
C ILE A 125 0.44 -26.18 -21.15
N GLN A 126 0.45 -27.49 -20.91
CA GLN A 126 -0.66 -28.11 -20.19
C GLN A 126 -0.65 -27.51 -18.79
N ASN A 127 -1.85 -27.12 -18.35
CA ASN A 127 -2.07 -26.59 -17.02
C ASN A 127 -1.38 -25.23 -16.84
N TYR A 128 -1.53 -24.30 -17.77
CA TYR A 128 -1.34 -22.87 -17.53
C TYR A 128 -2.66 -22.17 -17.75
N ASP A 129 -3.02 -21.28 -16.83
CA ASP A 129 -4.26 -20.51 -16.88
C ASP A 129 -3.99 -19.03 -16.58
N ILE A 130 -4.87 -18.18 -17.13
CA ILE A 130 -4.98 -16.77 -16.74
C ILE A 130 -6.21 -16.64 -15.85
N ILE A 131 -6.00 -16.21 -14.61
CA ILE A 131 -7.03 -16.13 -13.58
C ILE A 131 -7.23 -14.66 -13.20
N ASP A 132 -8.47 -14.20 -13.22
CA ASP A 132 -8.86 -12.89 -12.70
C ASP A 132 -8.65 -12.82 -11.18
N LEU A 133 -8.04 -11.74 -10.71
CA LEU A 133 -8.02 -11.43 -9.27
C LEU A 133 -9.33 -10.76 -8.89
N GLU A 134 -10.13 -11.42 -8.05
CA GLU A 134 -11.36 -10.83 -7.47
C GLU A 134 -11.09 -9.50 -6.73
N GLU A 135 -9.88 -9.32 -6.21
CA GLU A 135 -9.41 -8.08 -5.60
C GLU A 135 -7.97 -7.79 -6.01
N ASN A 136 -7.74 -6.59 -6.56
CA ASN A 136 -6.42 -6.13 -6.99
C ASN A 136 -5.42 -6.01 -5.81
N ILE A 137 -4.16 -6.37 -6.08
CA ILE A 137 -2.98 -6.08 -5.26
C ILE A 137 -2.40 -4.73 -5.73
N ILE A 138 -1.66 -3.99 -4.90
CA ILE A 138 -1.10 -2.69 -5.33
C ILE A 138 -0.12 -2.82 -6.49
N GLU A 139 0.79 -3.80 -6.42
CA GLU A 139 1.71 -4.06 -7.53
C GLU A 139 0.94 -4.66 -8.70
N SER A 140 0.83 -3.88 -9.77
CA SER A 140 0.42 -4.35 -11.09
C SER A 140 1.66 -4.57 -11.93
N ASN A 141 1.69 -5.64 -12.72
CA ASN A 141 2.78 -5.93 -13.66
C ASN A 141 4.06 -6.36 -12.92
N PHE A 142 4.09 -7.65 -12.56
CA PHE A 142 5.15 -8.31 -11.81
C PHE A 142 5.37 -9.71 -12.37
N ILE A 143 6.63 -10.14 -12.44
CA ILE A 143 7.03 -11.49 -12.84
C ILE A 143 7.86 -12.13 -11.73
N HIS A 144 7.48 -13.34 -11.33
CA HIS A 144 8.36 -14.27 -10.61
C HIS A 144 8.77 -15.36 -11.58
N TYR A 145 10.06 -15.50 -11.83
CA TYR A 145 10.58 -16.45 -12.80
C TYR A 145 11.57 -17.42 -12.18
N GLU A 146 11.26 -18.72 -12.26
CA GLU A 146 12.16 -19.80 -11.86
C GLU A 146 12.75 -20.50 -13.09
N ILE A 147 14.00 -20.15 -13.42
CA ILE A 147 14.73 -20.72 -14.57
C ILE A 147 14.76 -22.26 -14.53
N ALA A 148 14.92 -22.84 -13.33
CA ALA A 148 15.01 -24.29 -13.17
C ALA A 148 13.65 -25.01 -13.32
N GLU A 149 12.54 -24.30 -13.12
CA GLU A 149 11.21 -24.88 -13.09
C GLU A 149 10.17 -23.83 -13.48
N ILE A 150 10.01 -23.59 -14.79
CA ILE A 150 9.06 -22.61 -15.35
C ILE A 150 7.62 -22.78 -14.84
N LYS A 151 7.25 -23.99 -14.40
CA LYS A 151 5.95 -24.28 -13.77
C LYS A 151 5.72 -23.54 -12.46
N LYS A 152 6.78 -23.07 -11.79
CA LYS A 152 6.69 -22.24 -10.58
C LYS A 152 6.69 -20.75 -10.87
N SER A 153 6.89 -20.37 -12.14
CA SER A 153 6.83 -18.98 -12.56
C SER A 153 5.39 -18.49 -12.59
N LEU A 154 5.21 -17.20 -12.31
CA LEU A 154 3.92 -16.53 -12.44
C LEU A 154 4.11 -15.10 -12.96
N VAL A 155 3.07 -14.59 -13.60
CA VAL A 155 3.01 -13.19 -14.03
C VAL A 155 1.72 -12.58 -13.51
N ILE A 156 1.83 -11.54 -12.70
CA ILE A 156 0.70 -10.68 -12.34
C ILE A 156 0.72 -9.52 -13.30
N TYR A 157 -0.37 -9.23 -14.00
CA TYR A 157 -0.41 -8.08 -14.89
C TYR A 157 -1.77 -7.39 -14.88
N SER A 158 -1.73 -6.12 -15.22
CA SER A 158 -2.88 -5.28 -15.54
C SER A 158 -2.51 -4.51 -16.78
N LEU A 159 -3.42 -4.49 -17.74
CA LEU A 159 -3.23 -3.90 -19.05
C LEU A 159 -3.40 -2.36 -19.03
N ASN A 160 -2.86 -1.73 -17.99
CA ASN A 160 -2.87 -0.29 -17.77
C ASN A 160 -1.68 0.41 -18.45
N THR A 161 -1.51 1.72 -18.22
CA THR A 161 -0.45 2.52 -18.84
C THR A 161 0.97 2.04 -18.54
N ASN A 162 1.18 1.26 -17.47
CA ASN A 162 2.50 0.78 -17.06
C ASN A 162 2.81 -0.62 -17.62
N PHE A 163 1.90 -1.20 -18.41
CA PHE A 163 2.10 -2.53 -18.99
C PHE A 163 3.31 -2.56 -19.93
N THR A 164 3.40 -1.60 -20.86
CA THR A 164 4.51 -1.53 -21.82
C THR A 164 5.85 -1.35 -21.11
N SER A 165 5.93 -0.44 -20.13
CA SER A 165 7.16 -0.25 -19.35
C SER A 165 7.58 -1.51 -18.59
N PHE A 166 6.63 -2.26 -18.03
CA PHE A 166 6.94 -3.55 -17.40
C PHE A 166 7.50 -4.57 -18.40
N ILE A 167 6.87 -4.69 -19.56
CA ILE A 167 7.35 -5.58 -20.62
C ILE A 167 8.75 -5.16 -21.08
N ASP A 168 9.05 -3.87 -21.16
CA ASP A 168 10.37 -3.38 -21.57
C ASP A 168 11.44 -3.58 -20.50
N ASP A 169 11.14 -3.23 -19.25
CA ASP A 169 12.13 -3.14 -18.17
C ASP A 169 12.38 -4.47 -17.46
N ASP A 170 11.34 -5.30 -17.23
CA ASP A 170 11.42 -6.48 -16.35
C ASP A 170 11.51 -7.81 -17.12
N ILE A 171 11.30 -7.80 -18.44
CA ILE A 171 11.32 -9.01 -19.28
C ILE A 171 12.62 -9.12 -20.09
N HIS A 172 13.25 -10.30 -20.04
CA HIS A 172 14.57 -10.57 -20.65
C HIS A 172 14.58 -11.90 -21.40
N SER A 173 15.73 -12.26 -22.02
CA SER A 173 15.85 -13.47 -22.86
C SER A 173 15.50 -14.77 -22.12
N GLY A 174 15.79 -14.83 -20.82
CA GLY A 174 15.41 -15.95 -19.98
C GLY A 174 13.90 -16.21 -19.92
N HIS A 175 13.04 -15.25 -20.26
CA HIS A 175 11.57 -15.33 -20.13
C HIS A 175 10.83 -15.74 -21.40
N VAL A 176 11.53 -16.04 -22.51
CA VAL A 176 10.89 -16.27 -23.83
C VAL A 176 9.82 -17.37 -23.79
N ASP A 177 10.08 -18.48 -23.10
CA ASP A 177 9.11 -19.57 -22.99
C ASP A 177 7.84 -19.14 -22.25
N LEU A 178 7.97 -18.32 -21.21
CA LEU A 178 6.83 -17.78 -20.47
C LEU A 178 6.05 -16.75 -21.31
N LEU A 179 6.74 -15.94 -22.12
CA LEU A 179 6.09 -15.03 -23.07
C LEU A 179 5.31 -15.79 -24.15
N LEU A 180 5.86 -16.89 -24.67
CA LEU A 180 5.17 -17.74 -25.65
C LEU A 180 3.93 -18.42 -25.04
N ILE A 181 3.99 -18.83 -23.78
CA ILE A 181 2.82 -19.31 -23.05
C ILE A 181 1.79 -18.18 -22.90
N TRP A 182 2.25 -16.99 -22.48
CA TRP A 182 1.38 -15.84 -22.24
C TRP A 182 0.65 -15.37 -23.49
N ILE A 183 1.38 -15.16 -24.59
CA ILE A 183 0.80 -14.70 -25.86
C ILE A 183 -0.20 -15.69 -26.45
N ASN A 184 -0.04 -16.98 -26.16
CA ASN A 184 -0.96 -18.03 -26.57
C ASN A 184 -2.26 -18.05 -25.73
N LEU A 185 -2.22 -17.61 -24.47
CA LEU A 185 -3.37 -17.65 -23.55
C LEU A 185 -4.14 -16.34 -23.45
N ILE A 186 -3.54 -15.22 -23.87
CA ILE A 186 -4.22 -13.92 -23.88
C ILE A 186 -5.45 -13.98 -24.79
N ASN A 187 -6.58 -13.40 -24.41
CA ASN A 187 -7.83 -13.44 -25.16
C ASN A 187 -8.67 -12.20 -24.87
N LYS A 188 -9.85 -12.07 -25.48
CA LYS A 188 -10.71 -10.89 -25.28
C LYS A 188 -11.11 -10.70 -23.81
N ASP A 189 -11.43 -11.77 -23.10
CA ASP A 189 -11.97 -11.71 -21.74
C ASP A 189 -10.92 -11.26 -20.71
N ASN A 190 -9.68 -11.71 -20.87
CA ASN A 190 -8.55 -11.31 -20.02
C ASN A 190 -7.83 -10.03 -20.50
N CYS A 191 -8.30 -9.42 -21.60
CA CYS A 191 -7.81 -8.13 -22.11
C CYS A 191 -8.58 -6.91 -21.59
N ILE A 192 -9.55 -7.10 -20.69
CA ILE A 192 -10.40 -6.01 -20.22
C ILE A 192 -9.63 -5.18 -19.17
N ILE A 193 -9.45 -3.88 -19.46
CA ILE A 193 -8.60 -2.90 -18.76
C ILE A 193 -8.78 -2.84 -17.22
N ALA A 194 -9.89 -3.31 -16.68
CA ALA A 194 -10.28 -3.06 -15.29
C ALA A 194 -9.69 -4.03 -14.24
N ASN A 195 -9.26 -5.23 -14.63
CA ASN A 195 -8.88 -6.27 -13.66
C ASN A 195 -7.38 -6.59 -13.71
N GLN A 196 -6.79 -6.87 -12.54
CA GLN A 196 -5.52 -7.58 -12.50
C GLN A 196 -5.76 -9.06 -12.73
N VAL A 197 -4.91 -9.66 -13.53
CA VAL A 197 -4.97 -11.08 -13.85
C VAL A 197 -3.63 -11.73 -13.59
N VAL A 198 -3.63 -13.04 -13.42
CA VAL A 198 -2.42 -13.81 -13.14
C VAL A 198 -2.30 -14.98 -14.09
N LEU A 199 -1.17 -15.03 -14.79
CA LEU A 199 -0.71 -16.21 -15.51
C LEU A 199 0.05 -17.12 -14.53
N LEU A 200 -0.39 -18.36 -14.38
CA LEU A 200 0.28 -19.35 -13.53
C LEU A 200 0.05 -20.76 -14.04
N ASN A 201 0.88 -21.69 -13.58
CA ASN A 201 0.66 -23.11 -13.84
C ASN A 201 -0.38 -23.70 -12.87
N SER A 202 -1.42 -24.35 -13.41
CA SER A 202 -2.55 -24.95 -12.74
C SER A 202 -2.44 -26.46 -12.51
N ASP A 203 -1.25 -27.09 -12.60
CA ASP A 203 -1.06 -28.52 -12.27
C ASP A 203 -1.50 -28.83 -10.82
N ASN A 204 -1.44 -27.84 -9.94
CA ASN A 204 -2.05 -27.84 -8.61
C ASN A 204 -2.57 -26.43 -8.35
N PRO A 205 -3.75 -26.06 -8.89
CA PRO A 205 -4.23 -24.70 -8.72
C PRO A 205 -4.42 -24.51 -7.21
N PRO A 206 -3.77 -23.51 -6.58
CA PRO A 206 -4.10 -23.19 -5.21
C PRO A 206 -5.62 -23.04 -5.14
N GLN A 207 -6.26 -23.54 -4.08
CA GLN A 207 -7.66 -23.22 -3.87
C GLN A 207 -7.79 -21.69 -4.02
N SER A 208 -8.82 -21.17 -4.69
CA SER A 208 -8.91 -19.74 -5.03
C SER A 208 -8.59 -18.82 -3.83
N LYS A 209 -8.93 -19.28 -2.61
CA LYS A 209 -8.60 -18.65 -1.32
C LYS A 209 -7.10 -18.51 -1.00
N ASP A 210 -6.24 -19.41 -1.47
CA ASP A 210 -4.81 -19.50 -1.16
C ASP A 210 -3.94 -18.76 -2.21
N LEU A 211 -4.47 -18.53 -3.41
CA LEU A 211 -3.75 -17.84 -4.49
C LEU A 211 -3.30 -16.43 -4.04
N LYS A 212 -4.23 -15.64 -3.49
CA LYS A 212 -3.95 -14.26 -3.07
C LYS A 212 -2.86 -14.15 -1.99
N PRO A 213 -2.87 -14.94 -0.89
CA PRO A 213 -1.74 -15.00 0.04
C PRO A 213 -0.41 -15.35 -0.63
N ILE A 214 -0.39 -16.33 -1.53
CA ILE A 214 0.84 -16.73 -2.25
C ILE A 214 1.37 -15.58 -3.09
N LEU A 215 0.51 -14.90 -3.86
CA LEU A 215 0.90 -13.75 -4.68
C LEU A 215 1.45 -12.62 -3.82
N LYS A 216 0.80 -12.31 -2.69
CA LYS A 216 1.30 -11.30 -1.75
C LYS A 216 2.69 -11.67 -1.23
N LEU A 217 2.92 -12.94 -0.88
CA LEU A 217 4.23 -13.39 -0.43
C LEU A 217 5.29 -13.28 -1.53
N GLN A 218 4.95 -13.62 -2.78
CA GLN A 218 5.87 -13.49 -3.91
C GLN A 218 6.25 -12.04 -4.20
N VAL A 219 5.26 -11.13 -4.16
CA VAL A 219 5.50 -9.68 -4.27
C VAL A 219 6.44 -9.20 -3.13
N LEU A 220 6.17 -9.61 -1.89
CA LEU A 220 7.00 -9.25 -0.73
C LEU A 220 8.41 -9.86 -0.78
N LEU A 221 8.57 -11.11 -1.24
CA LEU A 221 9.88 -11.77 -1.40
C LEU A 221 10.79 -11.01 -2.37
N ASN A 222 10.21 -10.31 -3.35
CA ASN A 222 10.92 -9.49 -4.32
C ASN A 222 11.12 -8.04 -3.83
N GLY A 223 10.85 -7.75 -2.55
CA GLY A 223 11.02 -6.42 -1.96
C GLY A 223 10.01 -5.37 -2.42
N LYS A 224 8.92 -5.79 -3.08
CA LYS A 224 7.84 -4.93 -3.57
C LYS A 224 6.74 -4.77 -2.52
N HIS A 225 5.81 -3.82 -2.74
CA HIS A 225 4.85 -3.43 -1.71
C HIS A 225 3.42 -3.89 -2.02
N ILE A 226 2.83 -4.71 -1.16
CA ILE A 226 1.45 -5.18 -1.39
C ILE A 226 0.38 -4.13 -1.06
N LYS A 227 0.73 -3.09 -0.28
CA LYS A 227 -0.16 -2.04 0.19
C LYS A 227 0.61 -0.73 0.44
N SER A 228 -0.07 0.41 0.29
CA SER A 228 0.46 1.73 0.62
C SER A 228 0.33 1.93 2.13
N LEU A 229 1.34 2.57 2.71
CA LEU A 229 1.40 2.82 4.14
C LEU A 229 0.96 4.26 4.42
N GLU A 230 0.22 4.44 5.51
CA GLU A 230 -0.29 5.73 5.93
C GLU A 230 0.84 6.65 6.44
N LYS A 231 0.96 7.82 5.83
CA LYS A 231 2.01 8.80 6.10
C LYS A 231 1.51 9.92 7.02
N TYR A 232 2.42 10.52 7.77
CA TYR A 232 2.18 11.75 8.55
C TYR A 232 3.14 12.84 8.08
N GLU A 233 2.59 13.86 7.41
CA GLU A 233 3.38 14.89 6.72
C GLU A 233 3.42 16.24 7.46
N LEU A 234 2.65 16.36 8.54
CA LEU A 234 2.61 17.60 9.33
C LEU A 234 3.94 17.81 10.06
N LYS A 235 4.37 19.08 10.09
CA LYS A 235 5.53 19.50 10.89
C LYS A 235 5.20 19.42 12.39
N PRO A 236 6.23 19.20 13.24
CA PRO A 236 5.98 19.08 14.66
C PRO A 236 5.37 20.34 15.26
N GLN A 237 4.29 20.17 16.03
CA GLN A 237 3.63 21.25 16.72
C GLN A 237 4.45 21.68 17.94
N MET A 238 4.66 22.98 18.07
CA MET A 238 5.44 23.57 19.16
C MET A 238 4.61 24.59 19.94
N PRO A 239 4.99 24.89 21.21
CA PRO A 239 4.41 26.00 21.96
C PRO A 239 4.58 27.33 21.22
N ASN A 240 3.60 28.24 21.35
CA ASN A 240 3.62 29.53 20.64
C ASN A 240 4.77 30.43 21.12
N LYS A 241 5.06 30.41 22.43
CA LYS A 241 6.17 31.16 23.03
C LYS A 241 7.44 30.32 23.03
N LYS A 242 8.34 30.59 22.08
CA LYS A 242 9.66 29.94 21.96
C LYS A 242 10.72 30.72 22.71
N ASN A 243 10.95 30.40 23.99
CA ASN A 243 12.01 31.03 24.77
C ASN A 243 12.96 29.98 25.34
N PHE A 244 13.82 29.41 24.48
CA PHE A 244 14.98 28.66 24.97
C PHE A 244 15.84 29.58 25.85
N ASN A 245 15.87 29.29 27.14
CA ASN A 245 16.77 29.99 28.05
C ASN A 245 18.16 29.33 28.00
N PHE A 246 19.11 29.94 27.30
CA PHE A 246 20.48 29.40 27.15
C PHE A 246 21.26 29.22 28.46
N ASN A 247 20.77 29.75 29.58
CA ASN A 247 21.36 29.51 30.90
C ASN A 247 20.90 28.18 31.53
N GLU A 248 19.92 27.50 30.95
CA GLU A 248 19.40 26.23 31.43
C GLU A 248 20.20 25.03 30.90
N LYS A 249 20.22 23.94 31.67
CA LYS A 249 21.02 22.74 31.39
C LYS A 249 20.27 21.74 30.52
N TYR A 250 20.13 22.01 29.23
CA TYR A 250 19.42 21.11 28.29
C TYR A 250 20.13 19.78 28.00
N ILE A 251 21.41 19.62 28.37
CA ILE A 251 22.17 18.37 28.21
C ILE A 251 21.42 17.15 28.77
N GLN A 252 20.58 17.34 29.79
CA GLN A 252 19.76 16.29 30.38
C GLN A 252 18.64 15.74 29.47
N PHE A 253 18.46 16.33 28.29
CA PHE A 253 17.50 15.91 27.26
C PHE A 253 18.20 15.40 25.99
N GLU A 254 19.52 15.18 26.01
CA GLU A 254 20.29 14.71 24.84
C GLU A 254 19.76 13.38 24.28
N SER A 255 19.45 12.41 25.16
CA SER A 255 18.83 11.15 24.73
C SER A 255 17.46 11.34 24.08
N ILE A 256 16.66 12.28 24.60
CA ILE A 256 15.35 12.62 24.03
C ILE A 256 15.51 13.33 22.69
N ALA A 257 16.51 14.19 22.53
CA ALA A 257 16.81 14.83 21.26
C ALA A 257 17.15 13.79 20.18
N ASN A 258 17.86 12.71 20.52
CA ASN A 258 18.12 11.60 19.59
C ASN A 258 16.84 10.88 19.18
N VAL A 259 15.92 10.59 20.13
CA VAL A 259 14.61 9.99 19.81
C VAL A 259 13.75 10.93 18.95
N LEU A 260 13.79 12.23 19.20
CA LEU A 260 13.08 13.22 18.38
C LEU A 260 13.71 13.38 16.98
N ASN A 261 15.02 13.16 16.84
CA ASN A 261 15.66 13.08 15.53
C ASN A 261 15.17 11.83 14.77
N GLU A 262 15.10 10.67 15.43
CA GLU A 262 14.49 9.47 14.83
C GLU A 262 13.03 9.73 14.44
N TYR A 263 12.26 10.40 15.30
CA TYR A 263 10.89 10.83 15.01
C TYR A 263 10.82 11.67 13.73
N ASN A 264 11.70 12.66 13.57
CA ASN A 264 11.73 13.50 12.37
C ASN A 264 12.05 12.72 11.09
N ASN A 265 12.86 11.66 11.19
CA ASN A 265 13.21 10.79 10.07
C ASN A 265 12.13 9.75 9.72
N GLN A 266 11.15 9.52 10.59
CA GLN A 266 10.00 8.67 10.26
C GLN A 266 9.05 9.37 9.28
N ILE A 267 8.37 8.57 8.46
CA ILE A 267 7.34 9.04 7.52
C ILE A 267 5.97 8.49 7.91
N TYR A 268 5.91 7.27 8.44
CA TYR A 268 4.65 6.57 8.72
C TYR A 268 4.05 6.97 10.07
N ILE A 269 2.72 7.06 10.11
CA ILE A 269 1.98 7.62 11.25
C ILE A 269 2.12 6.80 12.53
N LEU A 270 2.17 5.47 12.43
CA LEU A 270 2.31 4.58 13.59
C LEU A 270 3.72 4.69 14.20
N ASP A 271 4.76 4.71 13.37
CA ASP A 271 6.14 4.88 13.82
C ASP A 271 6.36 6.24 14.48
N LYS A 272 5.79 7.30 13.90
CA LYS A 272 5.75 8.65 14.48
C LYS A 272 5.15 8.61 15.89
N PHE A 273 3.96 8.01 16.03
CA PHE A 273 3.29 7.90 17.32
C PHE A 273 4.13 7.12 18.34
N LEU A 274 4.73 5.99 17.96
CA LEU A 274 5.58 5.19 18.84
C LEU A 274 6.82 5.94 19.32
N LYS A 275 7.48 6.72 18.44
CA LYS A 275 8.63 7.54 18.86
C LYS A 275 8.24 8.62 19.86
N LEU A 276 7.07 9.25 19.71
CA LEU A 276 6.55 10.18 20.72
C LEU A 276 6.21 9.45 22.03
N TYR A 277 5.61 8.26 21.95
CA TYR A 277 5.34 7.43 23.13
C TYR A 277 6.63 7.08 23.88
N HIS A 278 7.73 6.73 23.19
CA HIS A 278 9.03 6.49 23.84
C HIS A 278 9.53 7.71 24.63
N VAL A 279 9.31 8.92 24.13
CA VAL A 279 9.63 10.14 24.87
C VAL A 279 8.72 10.32 26.09
N ILE A 280 7.42 10.07 25.95
CA ILE A 280 6.46 10.11 27.08
C ILE A 280 6.82 9.07 28.13
N GLU A 281 7.18 7.86 27.73
CA GLU A 281 7.63 6.80 28.62
C GLU A 281 8.90 7.23 29.37
N ASN A 282 9.88 7.81 28.68
CA ASN A 282 11.07 8.37 29.33
C ASN A 282 10.70 9.46 30.36
N PHE A 283 9.80 10.38 30.00
CA PHE A 283 9.31 11.41 30.91
C PHE A 283 8.53 10.86 32.09
N MET A 284 7.74 9.81 31.91
CA MET A 284 7.05 9.12 32.99
C MET A 284 8.05 8.59 34.04
N TYR A 285 9.13 7.96 33.60
CA TYR A 285 10.20 7.51 34.51
C TYR A 285 10.92 8.69 35.16
N LYS A 286 11.30 9.70 34.37
CA LYS A 286 11.99 10.91 34.85
C LYS A 286 11.16 11.65 35.90
N HIS A 287 9.85 11.75 35.67
CA HIS A 287 8.89 12.37 36.59
C HIS A 287 8.92 11.78 37.98
N ARG A 288 8.96 10.45 38.10
CA ARG A 288 9.06 9.81 39.42
C ARG A 288 10.39 10.10 40.11
N ILE A 289 11.48 10.15 39.35
CA ILE A 289 12.81 10.46 39.90
C ILE A 289 12.86 11.91 40.37
N CYS A 290 12.39 12.87 39.57
CA CYS A 290 12.30 14.29 39.93
C CYS A 290 11.45 14.49 41.19
N LYS A 291 10.31 13.81 41.28
CA LYS A 291 9.45 13.86 42.47
C LYS A 291 10.17 13.37 43.73
N LEU A 292 10.86 12.23 43.63
CA LEU A 292 11.64 11.67 44.73
C LEU A 292 12.83 12.57 45.14
N GLU A 293 13.54 13.16 44.16
CA GLU A 293 14.63 14.12 44.40
C GLU A 293 14.15 15.32 45.24
N ARG A 294 12.99 15.87 44.90
CA ARG A 294 12.40 17.00 45.63
C ARG A 294 11.89 16.62 47.01
N GLU A 295 11.26 15.46 47.15
CA GLU A 295 10.85 14.94 48.45
C GLU A 295 12.04 14.78 49.41
N LYS A 296 13.22 14.41 48.88
CA LYS A 296 14.46 14.29 49.67
C LYS A 296 15.13 15.63 49.96
N ASN A 297 14.92 16.65 49.13
CA ASN A 297 15.47 18.00 49.28
C ASN A 297 17.00 18.01 49.57
N GLY A 298 17.77 17.18 48.86
CA GLY A 298 19.22 17.05 49.06
C GLY A 298 19.67 16.09 50.15
N SER A 299 18.75 15.40 50.83
CA SER A 299 19.09 14.26 51.67
C SER A 299 19.64 13.09 50.82
N PRO A 300 20.54 12.25 51.37
CA PRO A 300 21.01 11.07 50.67
C PRO A 300 19.88 10.08 50.34
N PHE A 301 19.96 9.47 49.17
CA PHE A 301 19.08 8.39 48.73
C PHE A 301 19.52 7.07 49.35
N HIS A 302 18.58 6.31 49.91
CA HIS A 302 18.83 4.97 50.42
C HIS A 302 18.38 3.88 49.45
N ILE A 303 18.91 2.67 49.59
CA ILE A 303 18.52 1.49 48.79
C ILE A 303 16.98 1.29 48.81
N ARG A 304 16.33 1.55 49.94
CA ARG A 304 14.88 1.45 50.09
C ARG A 304 14.12 2.42 49.17
N ASP A 305 14.68 3.61 48.91
CA ASP A 305 14.04 4.58 48.01
C ASP A 305 14.05 4.06 46.56
N PHE A 306 15.12 3.37 46.15
CA PHE A 306 15.20 2.71 44.84
C PHE A 306 14.27 1.49 44.75
N GLN A 307 14.11 0.72 45.82
CA GLN A 307 13.15 -0.39 45.86
C GLN A 307 11.72 0.11 45.67
N ILE A 308 11.32 1.17 46.38
CA ILE A 308 10.00 1.80 46.23
C ILE A 308 9.79 2.32 44.81
N LEU A 309 10.82 2.94 44.22
CA LEU A 309 10.78 3.42 42.84
C LEU A 309 10.57 2.25 41.86
N TYR A 310 11.31 1.15 42.02
CA TYR A 310 11.24 -0.04 41.16
C TYR A 310 9.89 -0.76 41.27
N GLU A 311 9.38 -0.98 42.48
CA GLU A 311 8.07 -1.62 42.72
C GLU A 311 6.93 -0.86 42.04
N LYS A 312 6.99 0.48 42.07
CA LYS A 312 5.99 1.34 41.39
C LYS A 312 6.02 1.19 39.87
N PHE A 313 7.20 0.96 39.27
CA PHE A 313 7.30 0.72 37.83
C PHE A 313 6.86 -0.69 37.43
N THR A 314 7.12 -1.71 38.26
CA THR A 314 6.85 -3.11 37.91
C THR A 314 5.37 -3.48 38.03
N THR A 315 4.59 -2.82 38.89
CA THR A 315 3.23 -3.31 39.16
C THR A 315 2.12 -2.70 38.30
N LYS A 316 2.20 -1.43 37.84
CA LYS A 316 1.13 -0.79 37.03
C LYS A 316 1.61 0.37 36.13
N GLU A 317 2.21 0.09 34.98
CA GLU A 317 2.64 1.10 33.97
C GLU A 317 1.54 2.13 33.65
N ILE A 318 0.30 1.67 33.43
CA ILE A 318 -0.85 2.54 33.15
C ILE A 318 -1.11 3.57 34.26
N ILE A 319 -0.87 3.22 35.53
CA ILE A 319 -1.06 4.18 36.63
C ILE A 319 0.05 5.23 36.59
N CYS A 320 1.27 4.84 36.26
CA CYS A 320 2.38 5.78 36.15
C CYS A 320 2.17 6.80 35.03
N ILE A 321 1.67 6.37 33.87
CA ILE A 321 1.37 7.30 32.76
C ILE A 321 0.15 8.18 33.08
N GLN A 322 -0.86 7.66 33.80
CA GLN A 322 -2.00 8.46 34.28
C GLN A 322 -1.55 9.55 35.26
N ASP A 323 -0.75 9.20 36.26
CA ASP A 323 -0.18 10.16 37.21
C ASP A 323 0.66 11.23 36.50
N PHE A 324 1.48 10.82 35.54
CA PHE A 324 2.29 11.76 34.74
C PHE A 324 1.40 12.75 33.97
N PHE A 325 0.39 12.26 33.23
CA PHE A 325 -0.50 13.17 32.48
C PHE A 325 -1.34 14.05 33.40
N TYR A 326 -1.71 13.58 34.59
CA TYR A 326 -2.41 14.40 35.57
C TYR A 326 -1.61 15.65 35.93
N ASP A 327 -0.32 15.49 36.26
CA ASP A 327 0.54 16.60 36.61
C ASP A 327 0.86 17.50 35.40
N VAL A 328 1.04 16.92 34.20
CA VAL A 328 1.19 17.69 32.95
C VAL A 328 -0.05 18.55 32.66
N PHE A 329 -1.25 18.02 32.88
CA PHE A 329 -2.49 18.67 32.51
C PHE A 329 -2.80 19.94 33.32
N ILE A 330 -2.16 20.08 34.47
CA ILE A 330 -2.27 21.24 35.36
C ILE A 330 -1.27 22.35 34.99
N LEU A 331 -0.22 22.03 34.21
CA LEU A 331 0.75 23.03 33.77
C LEU A 331 0.12 24.13 32.93
N ASP A 332 0.63 25.35 33.10
CA ASP A 332 0.26 26.50 32.27
C ASP A 332 0.84 26.35 30.85
N TYR A 333 -0.02 26.57 29.87
CA TYR A 333 0.27 26.58 28.46
C TYR A 333 -0.41 27.80 27.83
N ASP A 334 0.38 28.85 27.59
CA ASP A 334 -0.08 30.11 27.01
C ASP A 334 -1.28 30.75 27.76
N GLY A 335 -1.29 30.67 29.10
CA GLY A 335 -2.33 31.25 29.94
C GLY A 335 -3.56 30.38 30.18
N ASN A 336 -3.57 29.14 29.68
CA ASN A 336 -4.57 28.11 30.00
C ASN A 336 -3.87 26.83 30.46
N ASN A 337 -4.56 25.92 31.12
CA ASN A 337 -3.98 24.61 31.39
C ASN A 337 -4.08 23.67 30.17
N PHE A 338 -3.19 22.68 30.08
CA PHE A 338 -3.19 21.70 28.99
C PHE A 338 -4.52 20.94 28.85
N LEU A 339 -5.21 20.64 29.96
CA LEU A 339 -6.51 19.97 29.89
C LEU A 339 -7.54 20.79 29.10
N SER A 340 -7.56 22.11 29.28
CA SER A 340 -8.49 23.01 28.60
C SER A 340 -8.16 23.10 27.11
N LEU A 341 -6.86 23.15 26.77
CA LEU A 341 -6.41 23.04 25.38
C LEU A 341 -6.89 21.73 24.74
N LEU A 342 -6.65 20.59 25.37
CA LEU A 342 -7.04 19.28 24.82
C LEU A 342 -8.55 19.13 24.63
N ARG A 343 -9.36 19.66 25.53
CA ARG A 343 -10.82 19.69 25.36
C ARG A 343 -11.23 20.53 24.14
N ASN A 344 -10.59 21.67 23.94
CA ASN A 344 -10.84 22.51 22.77
C ASN A 344 -10.43 21.80 21.47
N GLU A 345 -9.25 21.17 21.44
CA GLU A 345 -8.77 20.40 20.29
C GLU A 345 -9.68 19.19 19.99
N TRP A 346 -10.18 18.51 21.03
CA TRP A 346 -11.13 17.40 20.86
C TRP A 346 -12.45 17.89 20.27
N ASN A 347 -12.98 19.02 20.74
CA ASN A 347 -14.18 19.65 20.18
C ASN A 347 -13.97 20.08 18.72
N ASN A 348 -12.76 20.53 18.38
CA ASN A 348 -12.41 20.96 17.04
C ASN A 348 -12.41 19.81 16.02
N LEU A 349 -12.30 18.54 16.44
CA LEU A 349 -12.35 17.38 15.55
C LEU A 349 -13.67 17.31 14.76
N GLU A 350 -14.78 17.72 15.36
CA GLU A 350 -16.08 17.77 14.68
C GLU A 350 -16.13 18.88 13.61
N VAL A 351 -15.40 19.97 13.83
CA VAL A 351 -15.27 21.07 12.85
C VAL A 351 -14.37 20.65 11.70
N ILE A 352 -13.31 19.88 11.98
CA ILE A 352 -12.41 19.34 10.96
C ILE A 352 -13.17 18.36 10.06
N ASP A 353 -13.80 17.34 10.64
CA ASP A 353 -14.61 16.38 9.89
C ASP A 353 -15.59 15.62 10.79
N ASN A 354 -16.87 16.04 10.79
CA ASN A 354 -17.91 15.38 11.56
C ASN A 354 -18.25 13.95 11.07
N THR A 355 -17.91 13.61 9.83
CA THR A 355 -18.23 12.30 9.24
C THR A 355 -17.40 11.18 9.85
N LYS A 356 -16.29 11.51 10.53
CA LYS A 356 -15.40 10.55 11.20
C LYS A 356 -15.85 10.17 12.61
N ILE A 357 -16.84 10.85 13.19
CA ILE A 357 -17.31 10.58 14.56
C ILE A 357 -17.77 9.12 14.76
N PRO A 358 -18.52 8.48 13.84
CA PRO A 358 -18.85 7.06 13.96
C PRO A 358 -17.62 6.16 13.98
N ALA A 359 -16.62 6.44 13.13
CA ALA A 359 -15.37 5.69 13.07
C ALA A 359 -14.55 5.85 14.36
N ILE A 360 -14.53 7.05 14.97
CA ILE A 360 -13.92 7.29 16.28
C ILE A 360 -14.61 6.47 17.38
N ASN A 361 -15.94 6.46 17.42
CA ASN A 361 -16.66 5.68 18.43
C ASN A 361 -16.44 4.16 18.27
N ASN A 362 -16.36 3.67 17.03
CA ASN A 362 -16.02 2.29 16.75
C ASN A 362 -14.61 1.96 17.26
N LEU A 363 -13.62 2.79 16.94
CA LEU A 363 -12.25 2.64 17.45
C LEU A 363 -12.22 2.55 18.98
N LEU A 364 -12.87 3.49 19.69
CA LEU A 364 -12.82 3.52 21.16
C LEU A 364 -13.43 2.24 21.75
N ARG A 365 -14.52 1.74 21.16
CA ARG A 365 -15.07 0.43 21.53
C ARG A 365 -14.07 -0.70 21.26
N ASP A 366 -13.42 -0.68 20.11
CA ASP A 366 -12.49 -1.71 19.64
C ASP A 366 -11.19 -1.75 20.47
N LEU A 367 -10.82 -0.64 21.12
CA LEU A 367 -9.77 -0.53 22.14
C LEU A 367 -10.22 -1.03 23.54
N ALA A 368 -11.39 -1.67 23.62
CA ALA A 368 -12.07 -2.09 24.85
C ALA A 368 -12.40 -0.93 25.81
N LEU A 369 -12.62 0.27 25.28
CA LEU A 369 -13.12 1.44 26.01
C LEU A 369 -14.62 1.59 25.77
N ASN A 370 -15.37 0.52 26.06
CA ASN A 370 -16.78 0.37 25.72
C ASN A 370 -17.76 1.01 26.73
N THR A 371 -17.26 1.65 27.78
CA THR A 371 -18.12 2.37 28.73
C THR A 371 -18.66 3.63 28.10
N ASN A 372 -19.87 4.04 28.50
CA ASN A 372 -20.49 5.27 27.99
C ASN A 372 -19.61 6.51 28.14
N SER A 373 -18.64 6.51 29.05
CA SER A 373 -17.71 7.62 29.29
C SER A 373 -16.72 7.88 28.13
N TYR A 374 -16.39 6.88 27.32
CA TYR A 374 -15.43 6.99 26.21
C TYR A 374 -16.11 7.24 24.84
N LYS A 375 -17.37 7.65 24.81
CA LYS A 375 -17.99 8.11 23.56
C LYS A 375 -17.51 9.51 23.19
N PHE A 376 -17.39 9.79 21.89
CA PHE A 376 -16.94 11.07 21.37
C PHE A 376 -17.60 12.28 22.05
N ASP A 377 -18.93 12.30 22.09
CA ASP A 377 -19.69 13.40 22.71
C ASP A 377 -19.52 13.50 24.22
N ARG A 378 -19.20 12.40 24.90
CA ARG A 378 -18.94 12.40 26.34
C ARG A 378 -17.54 12.91 26.64
N LEU A 379 -16.56 12.60 25.79
CA LEU A 379 -15.20 13.10 25.91
C LEU A 379 -15.13 14.61 25.69
N LYS A 380 -16.04 15.21 24.90
CA LYS A 380 -16.14 16.69 24.77
C LYS A 380 -16.20 17.42 26.12
N THR A 381 -16.95 16.88 27.08
CA THR A 381 -17.13 17.50 28.40
C THR A 381 -16.30 16.84 29.49
N ASN A 382 -16.05 15.53 29.37
CA ASN A 382 -15.52 14.72 30.46
C ASN A 382 -14.09 14.23 30.23
N LEU A 383 -13.43 14.59 29.12
CA LEU A 383 -12.02 14.26 28.93
C LEU A 383 -11.23 14.73 30.16
N ASP A 384 -10.43 13.83 30.70
CA ASP A 384 -9.50 14.07 31.80
C ASP A 384 -8.16 13.38 31.52
N ALA A 385 -7.19 13.56 32.42
CA ALA A 385 -5.86 12.98 32.27
C ALA A 385 -5.88 11.45 32.25
N ALA A 386 -6.73 10.82 33.06
CA ALA A 386 -6.80 9.37 33.15
C ALA A 386 -7.36 8.75 31.87
N MET A 387 -8.37 9.37 31.27
CA MET A 387 -8.95 8.98 29.99
C MET A 387 -7.97 9.18 28.85
N PHE A 388 -7.30 10.35 28.77
CA PHE A 388 -6.29 10.61 27.74
C PHE A 388 -5.15 9.60 27.81
N ALA A 389 -4.58 9.38 29.00
CA ALA A 389 -3.52 8.42 29.23
C ALA A 389 -3.94 6.99 28.85
N ASN A 390 -5.17 6.59 29.19
CA ASN A 390 -5.69 5.27 28.84
C ASN A 390 -5.82 5.09 27.32
N ILE A 391 -6.30 6.11 26.59
CA ILE A 391 -6.41 6.01 25.12
C ILE A 391 -5.01 5.94 24.49
N VAL A 392 -4.08 6.81 24.89
CA VAL A 392 -2.68 6.78 24.40
C VAL A 392 -2.04 5.41 24.65
N TYR A 393 -2.19 4.88 25.86
CA TYR A 393 -1.68 3.56 26.23
C TYR A 393 -2.31 2.42 25.42
N LYS A 394 -3.63 2.45 25.22
CA LYS A 394 -4.35 1.44 24.44
C LYS A 394 -3.98 1.48 22.96
N ILE A 395 -3.81 2.66 22.38
CA ILE A 395 -3.31 2.81 21.00
C ILE A 395 -1.90 2.24 20.89
N ARG A 396 -0.99 2.57 21.82
CA ARG A 396 0.36 1.97 21.84
C ARG A 396 0.31 0.45 21.90
N ASN A 397 -0.53 -0.11 22.76
CA ASN A 397 -0.65 -1.56 22.88
C ASN A 397 -1.24 -2.20 21.63
N ALA A 398 -2.23 -1.57 20.99
CA ALA A 398 -2.76 -2.03 19.71
C ALA A 398 -1.68 -2.03 18.60
N ILE A 399 -0.70 -1.13 18.64
CA ILE A 399 0.41 -1.11 17.67
C ILE A 399 1.50 -2.13 18.01
N VAL A 400 1.80 -2.37 19.30
CA VAL A 400 2.97 -3.18 19.72
C VAL A 400 2.64 -4.66 19.96
N HIS A 401 1.44 -4.97 20.44
CA HIS A 401 1.06 -6.34 20.79
C HIS A 401 0.29 -6.99 19.66
N ASN A 402 0.87 -8.06 19.11
CA ASN A 402 0.23 -8.96 18.17
C ASN A 402 -0.19 -10.22 18.93
N LYS A 403 -1.29 -10.13 19.69
CA LYS A 403 -1.98 -11.31 20.20
C LYS A 403 -3.19 -11.53 19.30
N ASP A 404 -3.40 -12.76 18.86
CA ASP A 404 -4.49 -13.15 17.94
C ASP A 404 -5.90 -12.73 18.42
N SER A 405 -6.07 -12.39 19.71
CA SER A 405 -7.33 -11.95 20.31
C SER A 405 -7.47 -10.42 20.47
N GLU A 406 -6.46 -9.62 20.11
CA GLU A 406 -6.45 -8.16 20.28
C GLU A 406 -6.46 -7.47 18.90
N ASN A 407 -7.14 -6.33 18.79
CA ASN A 407 -7.13 -5.53 17.56
C ASN A 407 -5.74 -4.91 17.37
N HIS A 408 -4.98 -5.48 16.43
CA HIS A 408 -3.63 -5.01 16.11
C HIS A 408 -3.68 -3.94 15.02
N PHE A 409 -3.06 -2.79 15.28
CA PHE A 409 -2.91 -1.71 14.29
C PHE A 409 -1.64 -1.93 13.50
N GLU A 410 -1.85 -2.27 12.24
CA GLU A 410 -0.84 -2.28 11.20
C GLU A 410 -1.09 -1.12 10.26
N SER A 411 -0.04 -0.64 9.61
CA SER A 411 -0.17 0.36 8.55
C SER A 411 -1.12 -0.09 7.42
N THR A 412 -1.36 -1.40 7.29
CA THR A 412 -2.22 -1.98 6.24
C THR A 412 -3.68 -2.17 6.62
N ASN A 413 -4.02 -2.02 7.90
CA ASN A 413 -5.35 -2.23 8.46
C ASN A 413 -5.76 -1.12 9.44
N LEU A 414 -5.05 0.01 9.44
CA LEU A 414 -5.25 1.11 10.39
C LEU A 414 -6.70 1.60 10.31
N PRO A 415 -7.51 1.46 11.38
CA PRO A 415 -8.88 1.91 11.35
C PRO A 415 -8.96 3.40 11.03
N GLU A 416 -9.94 3.79 10.23
CA GLU A 416 -10.12 5.19 9.81
C GLU A 416 -10.19 6.16 11.00
N GLY A 417 -10.90 5.77 12.06
CA GLY A 417 -10.95 6.56 13.31
C GLY A 417 -9.58 6.68 13.98
N ALA A 418 -8.73 5.65 13.91
CA ALA A 418 -7.39 5.67 14.49
C ALA A 418 -6.49 6.62 13.71
N LYS A 419 -6.48 6.51 12.37
CA LYS A 419 -5.76 7.43 11.48
C LYS A 419 -6.14 8.87 11.79
N PHE A 420 -7.44 9.16 11.80
CA PHE A 420 -7.95 10.51 12.02
C PHE A 420 -7.55 11.07 13.40
N LEU A 421 -7.71 10.29 14.48
CA LEU A 421 -7.31 10.73 15.82
C LEU A 421 -5.79 10.87 15.98
N LEU A 422 -5.00 9.96 15.42
CA LEU A 422 -3.55 10.06 15.49
C LEU A 422 -3.07 11.35 14.82
N GLU A 423 -3.56 11.63 13.62
CA GLU A 423 -3.14 12.76 12.80
C GLU A 423 -3.62 14.10 13.36
N ASN A 424 -4.87 14.18 13.80
CA ASN A 424 -5.50 15.46 14.17
C ASN A 424 -5.56 15.72 15.67
N PHE A 425 -5.31 14.71 16.52
CA PHE A 425 -5.43 14.86 17.97
C PHE A 425 -4.19 14.37 18.72
N PHE A 426 -3.84 13.10 18.66
CA PHE A 426 -2.83 12.54 19.55
C PHE A 426 -1.42 13.01 19.21
N ILE A 427 -0.95 12.85 17.96
CA ILE A 427 0.41 13.25 17.58
C ILE A 427 0.61 14.76 17.81
N PRO A 428 -0.24 15.67 17.29
CA PRO A 428 -0.10 17.12 17.53
C PRO A 428 -0.01 17.49 19.02
N ASN A 429 -0.83 16.87 19.86
CA ASN A 429 -0.87 17.22 21.27
C ASN A 429 0.27 16.60 22.08
N LEU A 430 0.72 15.39 21.73
CA LEU A 430 1.91 14.80 22.33
C LEU A 430 3.16 15.62 21.98
N GLU A 431 3.28 16.12 20.74
CA GLU A 431 4.35 17.04 20.35
C GLU A 431 4.34 18.31 21.21
N ARG A 432 3.18 18.97 21.34
CA ARG A 432 3.03 20.18 22.18
C ARG A 432 3.45 19.93 23.62
N ILE A 433 3.00 18.82 24.21
CA ILE A 433 3.37 18.42 25.58
C ILE A 433 4.89 18.21 25.66
N ILE A 434 5.46 17.41 24.76
CA ILE A 434 6.90 17.07 24.78
C ILE A 434 7.75 18.33 24.64
N PHE A 435 7.50 19.17 23.63
CA PHE A 435 8.27 20.38 23.43
C PHE A 435 8.08 21.38 24.55
N HIS A 436 6.88 21.50 25.12
CA HIS A 436 6.66 22.35 26.29
C HIS A 436 7.51 21.89 27.48
N LEU A 437 7.52 20.59 27.77
CA LEU A 437 8.27 20.01 28.89
C LEU A 437 9.80 20.13 28.71
N ILE A 438 10.29 20.15 27.47
CA ILE A 438 11.72 20.34 27.16
C ILE A 438 12.10 21.81 27.17
N ILE A 439 11.30 22.70 26.59
CA ILE A 439 11.65 24.11 26.40
C ILE A 439 11.50 24.89 27.71
N ASN A 440 10.41 24.63 28.44
CA ASN A 440 10.10 25.36 29.67
C ASN A 440 10.58 24.56 30.87
N LYS A 441 11.44 25.17 31.69
CA LYS A 441 11.86 24.57 32.96
C LYS A 441 10.63 24.27 33.81
N ASN A 442 10.51 23.04 34.24
CA ASN A 442 9.35 22.57 34.99
C ASN A 442 9.73 21.52 36.00
N ASP A 443 8.80 21.32 36.91
CA ASP A 443 8.96 20.41 38.02
C ASP A 443 8.79 18.93 37.62
N LEU A 444 8.31 18.64 36.42
CA LEU A 444 7.98 17.27 36.06
C LEU A 444 9.19 16.53 35.50
N VAL A 445 9.99 17.16 34.64
CA VAL A 445 11.03 16.43 33.89
C VAL A 445 12.39 17.11 33.92
N TRP A 446 12.59 18.14 34.73
CA TRP A 446 13.90 18.75 34.93
C TRP A 446 14.53 18.29 36.23
N PHE A 447 15.76 17.77 36.15
CA PHE A 447 16.60 17.58 37.32
C PHE A 447 17.12 18.94 37.78
N GLU A 448 17.02 19.22 39.07
CA GLU A 448 17.61 20.43 39.66
C GLU A 448 19.12 20.25 39.85
N LYS A 449 19.54 19.04 40.24
CA LYS A 449 20.92 18.69 40.50
C LYS A 449 21.48 17.77 39.42
N ASN A 450 22.79 17.88 39.19
CA ASN A 450 23.49 17.04 38.21
C ASN A 450 23.95 15.69 38.82
N HIS A 451 23.67 15.45 40.10
CA HIS A 451 24.10 14.24 40.82
C HIS A 451 23.09 13.89 41.92
N LEU A 452 22.97 12.59 42.20
CA LEU A 452 22.25 12.08 43.37
C LEU A 452 23.26 11.80 44.49
N LEU A 453 22.98 12.30 45.69
CA LEU A 453 23.76 11.95 46.88
C LEU A 453 23.27 10.58 47.38
N LEU A 454 24.14 9.57 47.43
CA LEU A 454 23.77 8.22 47.89
C LEU A 454 24.13 7.99 49.36
N TYR A 455 25.24 8.57 49.83
CA TYR A 455 25.70 8.46 51.21
C TYR A 455 26.42 9.76 51.61
N ASN A 456 26.28 10.18 52.87
CA ASN A 456 27.18 11.17 53.46
C ASN A 456 28.48 10.44 53.78
N ILE A 457 29.58 10.85 53.14
CA ILE A 457 30.94 10.43 53.53
C ILE A 457 31.41 11.33 54.67
#